data_AF-A0A5J6QS09-F1
#
_entry.id   AF-A0A5J6QS09-F1
#
_cell.length_a   1.000
_cell.length_b   1.000
_cell.length_c   1.000
_cell.angle_alpha   90.00
_cell.angle_beta   90.00
_cell.angle_gamma   90.00
#
_symmetry.space_group_name_H-M   'P 1'
#
loop_
_entity.id
_entity.type
_entity.pdbx_description
1 polymer ?
#
loop_
_entity_poly.entity_id
_entity_poly.type
_entity_poly.pdbx_seq_one_letter_code
_entity_poly.pdbx_strand_id
1 'polypeptide(L)'
;MTTQSPGKRAGRVMLVLTWGIGLILATRYFGVWEDRQHNPNRAPESVHGDGYVEVRLASSRQGHYLLDGRIDGQAVTFLLDTGATQVAVPARVAERLGLVPGASVTLSTANGRVTGHRTQLQDLRLGDIRLTQVPAIIVPGMDGEEVLLGMSALKQLEFTQRDGTLVLRQVTSP
;
A
#
# COMPACT_ATOMS: atom_id res chain seq x y z
N MET A 1 26.28 -28.16 55.97
CA MET A 1 26.92 -27.52 54.79
C MET A 1 26.07 -27.86 53.57
N THR A 2 25.27 -26.93 53.05
CA THR A 2 24.43 -27.15 51.86
C THR A 2 25.18 -26.68 50.60
N THR A 3 25.69 -27.63 49.83
CA THR A 3 26.38 -27.37 48.56
C THR A 3 25.36 -27.01 47.47
N GLN A 4 25.34 -25.75 47.01
CA GLN A 4 24.67 -25.39 45.76
C GLN A 4 25.39 -26.09 44.61
N SER A 5 24.70 -27.04 43.94
CA SER A 5 25.20 -27.72 42.74
C SER A 5 25.55 -26.69 41.65
N PRO A 6 26.82 -26.66 41.18
CA PRO A 6 27.24 -25.78 40.09
C PRO A 6 26.54 -26.22 38.81
N GLY A 7 25.75 -25.32 38.22
CA GLY A 7 24.98 -25.58 36.99
C GLY A 7 23.54 -25.05 37.00
N LYS A 8 22.90 -24.95 38.17
CA LYS A 8 21.51 -24.46 38.27
C LYS A 8 21.35 -23.00 37.83
N ARG A 9 22.32 -22.14 38.15
CA ARG A 9 22.34 -20.73 37.71
C ARG A 9 22.57 -20.60 36.20
N ALA A 10 23.52 -21.37 35.65
CA ALA A 10 23.83 -21.38 34.22
C ALA A 10 22.63 -21.90 33.39
N GLY A 11 21.98 -22.99 33.83
CA GLY A 11 20.77 -23.51 33.20
C GLY A 11 19.60 -22.52 33.25
N ARG A 12 19.42 -21.79 34.36
CA ARG A 12 18.39 -20.76 34.47
C ARG A 12 18.67 -19.55 33.58
N VAL A 13 19.94 -19.14 33.45
CA VAL A 13 20.35 -18.09 32.52
C VAL A 13 20.15 -18.52 31.07
N MET A 14 20.57 -19.73 30.69
CA MET A 14 20.36 -20.30 29.36
C MET A 14 18.86 -20.40 29.02
N LEU A 15 18.01 -20.79 29.98
CA LEU A 15 16.56 -20.87 29.78
C LEU A 15 15.94 -19.49 29.53
N VAL A 16 16.34 -18.47 30.30
CA VAL A 16 15.88 -17.09 30.09
C VAL A 16 16.35 -16.55 28.73
N LEU A 17 17.60 -16.81 28.34
CA LEU A 17 18.12 -16.42 27.02
C LEU A 17 17.37 -17.12 25.88
N THR A 18 17.07 -18.40 26.03
CA THR A 18 16.33 -19.19 25.02
C THR A 18 14.92 -18.64 24.83
N TRP A 19 14.19 -18.38 25.93
CA TRP A 19 12.86 -17.78 25.86
C TRP A 19 12.91 -16.34 25.35
N GLY A 20 13.90 -15.54 25.74
CA GLY A 20 14.08 -14.17 25.25
C GLY A 20 14.33 -14.11 23.74
N ILE A 21 15.25 -14.94 23.23
CA ILE A 21 15.51 -15.06 21.78
C ILE A 21 14.26 -15.60 21.07
N GLY A 22 13.61 -16.62 21.63
CA GLY A 22 12.39 -17.21 21.08
C GLY A 22 11.26 -16.18 20.95
N LEU A 23 11.05 -15.33 21.95
CA LEU A 23 10.06 -14.25 21.92
C LEU A 23 10.43 -13.19 20.87
N ILE A 24 11.70 -12.76 20.79
CA ILE A 24 12.15 -11.80 19.76
C ILE A 24 11.90 -12.35 18.36
N LEU A 25 12.25 -13.62 18.11
CA LEU A 25 12.01 -14.29 16.83
C LEU A 25 10.52 -14.42 16.54
N ALA A 26 9.71 -14.77 17.54
CA ALA A 26 8.25 -14.87 17.40
C ALA A 26 7.63 -13.51 17.05
N THR A 27 8.02 -12.42 17.72
CA THR A 27 7.52 -11.07 17.41
C THR A 27 7.92 -10.64 16.00
N ARG A 28 9.17 -10.91 15.59
CA ARG A 28 9.63 -10.64 14.22
C ARG A 28 8.86 -11.46 13.19
N TYR A 29 8.62 -12.75 13.46
CA TYR A 29 7.89 -13.64 12.57
C TYR A 29 6.41 -13.25 12.44
N PHE A 30 5.73 -13.00 13.57
CA PHE A 30 4.34 -12.55 13.58
C PHE A 30 4.15 -11.20 12.91
N GLY A 31 5.08 -10.24 13.11
CA GLY A 31 5.03 -8.95 12.43
C GLY A 31 5.08 -9.09 10.90
N VAL A 32 6.00 -9.91 10.38
CA VAL A 32 6.10 -10.17 8.92
C VAL A 32 4.88 -10.94 8.38
N TRP A 33 4.28 -11.81 9.19
CA TRP A 33 3.09 -12.56 8.80
C TRP A 33 1.83 -11.69 8.74
N GLU A 34 1.64 -10.81 9.71
CA GLU A 34 0.53 -9.86 9.77
C GLU A 34 0.57 -8.86 8.61
N ASP A 35 1.77 -8.39 8.27
CA ASP A 35 2.05 -7.54 7.13
C ASP A 35 1.61 -8.13 5.78
N ARG A 36 1.87 -9.42 5.56
CA ARG A 36 1.45 -10.14 4.34
C ARG A 36 -0.06 -10.36 4.28
N GLN A 37 -0.74 -10.35 5.42
CA GLN A 37 -2.19 -10.47 5.46
C GLN A 37 -2.92 -9.16 5.15
N HIS A 38 -2.29 -8.01 5.39
CA HIS A 38 -2.88 -6.71 5.11
C HIS A 38 -2.91 -6.40 3.61
N ASN A 39 -1.76 -6.52 2.94
CA ASN A 39 -1.66 -6.32 1.49
C ASN A 39 -1.28 -7.66 0.80
N PRO A 40 -2.24 -8.39 0.21
CA PRO A 40 -1.93 -9.60 -0.55
C PRO A 40 -1.29 -9.31 -1.92
N ASN A 41 -1.28 -8.06 -2.39
CA ASN A 41 -0.82 -7.65 -3.72
C ASN A 41 0.48 -6.81 -3.65
N ARG A 42 1.47 -7.27 -2.88
CA ARG A 42 2.80 -6.61 -2.79
C ARG A 42 3.65 -6.75 -4.07
N ALA A 43 3.38 -7.80 -4.84
CA ALA A 43 3.99 -8.06 -6.13
C ALA A 43 2.88 -8.50 -7.10
N PRO A 44 2.06 -7.55 -7.58
CA PRO A 44 0.94 -7.89 -8.45
C PRO A 44 1.46 -8.53 -9.74
N GLU A 45 0.93 -9.70 -10.09
CA GLU A 45 1.24 -10.36 -11.35
C GLU A 45 0.61 -9.59 -12.50
N SER A 46 1.43 -9.30 -13.52
CA SER A 46 0.99 -8.66 -14.75
C SER A 46 0.89 -9.70 -15.86
N VAL A 47 -0.23 -9.69 -16.57
CA VAL A 47 -0.48 -10.55 -17.74
C VAL A 47 -0.55 -9.67 -18.97
N HIS A 48 0.20 -10.06 -19.99
CA HIS A 48 0.22 -9.38 -21.29
C HIS A 48 -0.61 -10.19 -22.27
N GLY A 49 -1.56 -9.54 -22.92
CA GLY A 49 -2.33 -10.11 -24.02
C GLY A 49 -2.18 -9.29 -25.28
N ASP A 50 -2.84 -9.71 -26.35
CA ASP A 50 -2.85 -8.97 -27.61
C ASP A 50 -3.54 -7.62 -27.42
N GLY A 51 -2.73 -6.56 -27.30
CA GLY A 51 -3.18 -5.18 -27.18
C GLY A 51 -3.65 -4.75 -25.79
N TYR A 52 -3.32 -5.50 -24.73
CA TYR A 52 -3.57 -5.06 -23.36
C TYR A 52 -2.55 -5.59 -22.35
N VAL A 53 -2.45 -4.89 -21.22
CA VAL A 53 -1.77 -5.34 -20.00
C VAL A 53 -2.80 -5.38 -18.89
N GLU A 54 -2.88 -6.47 -18.15
CA GLU A 54 -3.76 -6.58 -16.98
C GLU A 54 -3.02 -6.97 -15.72
N VAL A 55 -3.54 -6.49 -14.59
CA VAL A 55 -3.07 -6.80 -13.25
C VAL A 55 -4.23 -7.36 -12.45
N ARG A 56 -3.98 -8.48 -11.75
CA ARG A 56 -4.98 -9.17 -10.94
C ARG A 56 -4.70 -8.93 -9.47
N LEU A 57 -5.70 -8.47 -8.75
CA LEU A 57 -5.63 -8.11 -7.35
C LEU A 57 -6.56 -8.99 -6.53
N ALA A 58 -6.03 -9.62 -5.50
CA ALA A 58 -6.82 -10.29 -4.49
C ALA A 58 -7.36 -9.28 -3.47
N SER A 59 -8.59 -9.47 -3.00
CA SER A 59 -9.14 -8.67 -1.90
C SER A 59 -8.38 -8.94 -0.60
N SER A 60 -8.12 -7.90 0.18
CA SER A 60 -7.65 -8.03 1.57
C SER A 60 -8.70 -8.69 2.46
N ARG A 61 -8.33 -9.04 3.70
CA ARG A 61 -9.26 -9.60 4.71
C ARG A 61 -10.45 -8.66 5.01
N GLN A 62 -10.31 -7.37 4.72
CA GLN A 62 -11.32 -6.34 4.95
C GLN A 62 -12.17 -6.07 3.69
N GLY A 63 -11.93 -6.77 2.58
CA GLY A 63 -12.67 -6.61 1.32
C GLY A 63 -12.18 -5.47 0.42
N HIS A 64 -11.21 -4.67 0.88
CA HIS A 64 -10.57 -3.63 0.08
C HIS A 64 -9.40 -4.19 -0.76
N TYR A 65 -9.00 -3.48 -1.82
CA TYR A 65 -7.85 -3.84 -2.65
C TYR A 65 -6.69 -2.89 -2.35
N LEU A 66 -5.68 -3.44 -1.68
CA LEU A 66 -4.37 -2.79 -1.51
C LEU A 66 -3.42 -3.34 -2.56
N LEU A 67 -2.55 -2.51 -3.12
CA LEU A 67 -1.51 -2.96 -4.04
C LEU A 67 -0.27 -2.10 -3.91
N ASP A 68 0.89 -2.73 -3.96
CA ASP A 68 2.14 -1.98 -4.07
C ASP A 68 2.36 -1.56 -5.53
N GLY A 69 2.81 -0.33 -5.71
CA GLY A 69 3.07 0.26 -7.02
C GLY A 69 4.12 1.35 -6.92
N ARG A 70 4.17 2.21 -7.93
CA ARG A 70 5.11 3.33 -7.96
C ARG A 70 4.44 4.62 -8.40
N ILE A 71 4.89 5.72 -7.80
CA ILE A 71 4.63 7.08 -8.28
C ILE A 71 5.99 7.70 -8.57
N ASP A 72 6.18 8.20 -9.78
CA ASP A 72 7.41 8.87 -10.21
C ASP A 72 8.69 8.06 -9.90
N GLY A 73 8.58 6.73 -10.02
CA GLY A 73 9.67 5.77 -9.77
C GLY A 73 9.85 5.33 -8.32
N GLN A 74 9.18 5.95 -7.35
CA GLN A 74 9.28 5.62 -5.93
C GLN A 74 8.14 4.72 -5.47
N ALA A 75 8.44 3.78 -4.55
CA ALA A 75 7.48 2.80 -4.07
C ALA A 75 6.40 3.44 -3.19
N VAL A 76 5.16 3.06 -3.43
CA VAL A 76 3.99 3.43 -2.61
C VAL A 76 3.02 2.25 -2.53
N THR A 77 2.16 2.26 -1.52
CA THR A 77 1.01 1.36 -1.45
C THR A 77 -0.23 2.14 -1.84
N PHE A 78 -1.01 1.60 -2.76
CA PHE A 78 -2.29 2.14 -3.18
C PHE A 78 -3.42 1.41 -2.49
N LEU A 79 -4.45 2.16 -2.11
CA LEU A 79 -5.76 1.64 -1.74
C LEU A 79 -6.75 2.01 -2.84
N LEU A 80 -7.37 1.02 -3.48
CA LEU A 80 -8.33 1.28 -4.54
C LEU A 80 -9.62 1.86 -3.96
N ASP A 81 -10.00 3.05 -4.44
CA ASP A 81 -11.19 3.78 -3.98
C ASP A 81 -11.97 4.35 -5.17
N THR A 82 -12.99 3.61 -5.62
CA THR A 82 -13.90 4.06 -6.69
C THR A 82 -14.79 5.24 -6.29
N GLY A 83 -14.90 5.54 -4.98
CA GLY A 83 -15.64 6.69 -4.46
C GLY A 83 -14.87 8.00 -4.55
N ALA A 84 -13.54 7.93 -4.69
CA ALA A 84 -12.69 9.12 -4.81
C ALA A 84 -12.65 9.64 -6.26
N THR A 85 -12.93 10.93 -6.47
CA THR A 85 -12.88 11.55 -7.80
C THR A 85 -11.44 11.65 -8.36
N GLN A 86 -10.46 11.84 -7.48
CA GLN A 86 -9.05 11.99 -7.85
C GLN A 86 -8.18 11.09 -6.99
N VAL A 87 -6.99 10.77 -7.48
CA VAL A 87 -5.95 10.15 -6.66
C VAL A 87 -5.64 11.06 -5.48
N ALA A 88 -5.73 10.53 -4.27
CA ALA A 88 -5.48 11.29 -3.05
C ALA A 88 -4.19 10.82 -2.40
N VAL A 89 -3.24 11.73 -2.24
CA VAL A 89 -1.91 11.45 -1.70
C VAL A 89 -1.80 12.07 -0.31
N PRO A 90 -1.52 11.29 0.75
CA PRO A 90 -1.27 11.86 2.07
C PRO A 90 -0.09 12.85 2.03
N ALA A 91 -0.18 13.96 2.77
CA ALA A 91 0.87 15.00 2.75
C ALA A 91 2.28 14.47 3.01
N ARG A 92 2.44 13.55 3.98
CA ARG A 92 3.73 12.89 4.28
C ARG A 92 4.30 12.07 3.12
N VAL A 93 3.42 11.44 2.34
CA VAL A 93 3.81 10.68 1.15
C VAL A 93 4.20 11.66 0.05
N ALA A 94 3.42 12.72 -0.15
CA ALA A 94 3.74 13.76 -1.13
C ALA A 94 5.10 14.42 -0.86
N GLU A 95 5.44 14.71 0.40
CA GLU A 95 6.76 15.23 0.80
C GLU A 95 7.88 14.24 0.48
N ARG A 96 7.70 12.95 0.84
CA ARG A 96 8.67 11.89 0.53
C ARG A 96 8.87 11.71 -0.98
N LEU A 97 7.80 11.91 -1.75
CA LEU A 97 7.81 11.82 -3.20
C LEU A 97 8.31 13.09 -3.89
N GLY A 98 8.51 14.19 -3.15
CA GLY A 98 8.86 15.49 -3.73
C GLY A 98 7.77 16.09 -4.61
N LEU A 99 6.49 15.74 -4.40
CA LEU A 99 5.38 16.27 -5.19
C LEU A 99 5.20 17.77 -4.91
N VAL A 100 5.05 18.54 -5.99
CA VAL A 100 4.86 19.99 -5.89
C VAL A 100 3.37 20.30 -5.66
N PRO A 101 3.02 21.03 -4.58
CA PRO A 101 1.66 21.49 -4.36
C PRO A 101 1.33 22.64 -5.31
N GLY A 102 0.23 22.49 -6.03
CA GLY A 102 -0.38 23.52 -6.87
C GLY A 102 -1.51 24.24 -6.16
N ALA A 103 -2.54 24.62 -6.93
CA ALA A 103 -3.68 25.37 -6.43
C ALA A 103 -4.41 24.64 -5.28
N SER A 104 -4.78 25.40 -4.26
CA SER A 104 -5.60 24.90 -3.14
C SER A 104 -7.00 24.54 -3.61
N VAL A 105 -7.55 23.48 -3.03
CA VAL A 105 -8.91 22.99 -3.30
C VAL A 105 -9.54 22.52 -2.00
N THR A 106 -10.78 22.93 -1.75
CA THR A 106 -11.55 22.44 -0.60
C THR A 106 -12.16 21.09 -0.93
N LEU A 107 -11.86 20.08 -0.12
CA LEU A 107 -12.39 18.74 -0.21
C LEU A 107 -13.43 18.52 0.89
N SER A 108 -14.48 17.79 0.56
CA SER A 108 -15.42 17.26 1.56
C SER A 108 -15.01 15.84 1.89
N THR A 109 -14.69 15.58 3.14
CA THR A 109 -14.33 14.26 3.68
C THR A 109 -15.34 13.84 4.75
N ALA A 110 -15.28 12.59 5.18
CA ALA A 110 -16.10 12.11 6.30
C ALA A 110 -15.86 12.91 7.60
N ASN A 111 -14.65 13.43 7.80
CA ASN A 111 -14.27 14.21 8.98
C ASN A 111 -14.52 15.73 8.80
N GLY A 112 -15.26 16.11 7.76
CA GLY A 112 -15.55 17.50 7.43
C GLY A 112 -14.73 18.03 6.25
N ARG A 113 -14.64 19.35 6.12
CA ARG A 113 -13.92 19.97 5.00
C ARG A 113 -12.43 20.09 5.31
N VAL A 114 -11.60 19.72 4.36
CA VAL A 114 -10.15 19.91 4.42
C VAL A 114 -9.68 20.70 3.20
N THR A 115 -8.65 21.52 3.37
CA THR A 115 -8.00 22.19 2.22
C THR A 115 -6.86 21.30 1.75
N GLY A 116 -6.98 20.76 0.55
CA GLY A 116 -5.92 20.03 -0.14
C GLY A 116 -5.24 20.89 -1.21
N HIS A 117 -4.21 20.33 -1.85
CA HIS A 117 -3.49 20.98 -2.94
C HIS A 117 -3.47 20.10 -4.18
N ARG A 118 -3.83 20.64 -5.34
CA ARG A 118 -3.73 19.89 -6.60
C ARG A 118 -2.27 19.56 -6.90
N THR A 119 -2.02 18.40 -7.48
CA THR A 119 -0.72 18.02 -8.03
C THR A 119 -0.92 17.13 -9.24
N GLN A 120 0.16 16.76 -9.93
CA GLN A 120 0.12 15.88 -11.08
C GLN A 120 1.22 14.85 -10.96
N LEU A 121 0.84 13.58 -11.06
CA LEU A 121 1.77 12.46 -11.04
C LEU A 121 2.25 12.25 -12.48
N GLN A 122 3.56 12.27 -12.70
CA GLN A 122 4.12 12.12 -14.04
C GLN A 122 3.96 10.68 -14.52
N ASP A 123 4.21 9.73 -13.61
CA ASP A 123 4.20 8.30 -13.82
C ASP A 123 3.52 7.61 -12.63
N LEU A 124 2.48 6.81 -12.89
CA LEU A 124 1.85 5.94 -11.91
C LEU A 124 1.87 4.52 -12.44
N ARG A 125 2.53 3.60 -11.71
CA ARG A 125 2.66 2.19 -12.10
C ARG A 125 1.98 1.26 -11.14
N LEU A 126 1.20 0.34 -11.71
CA LEU A 126 0.55 -0.77 -11.02
C LEU A 126 1.00 -2.05 -11.73
N GLY A 127 1.97 -2.78 -11.17
CA GLY A 127 2.67 -3.81 -11.96
C GLY A 127 3.26 -3.22 -13.25
N ASP A 128 2.94 -3.83 -14.39
CA ASP A 128 3.36 -3.36 -15.72
C ASP A 128 2.41 -2.32 -16.33
N ILE A 129 1.25 -2.05 -15.72
CA ILE A 129 0.36 -0.97 -16.14
C ILE A 129 1.04 0.37 -15.85
N ARG A 130 1.02 1.26 -16.83
CA ARG A 130 1.66 2.58 -16.75
C ARG A 130 0.68 3.67 -17.12
N LEU A 131 0.26 4.45 -16.14
CA LEU A 131 -0.54 5.66 -16.33
C LEU A 131 0.38 6.88 -16.29
N THR A 132 0.10 7.86 -17.14
CA THR A 132 0.89 9.10 -17.19
C THR A 132 0.00 10.31 -16.97
N GLN A 133 0.60 11.40 -16.47
CA GLN A 133 -0.08 12.69 -16.30
C GLN A 133 -1.35 12.59 -15.44
N VAL A 134 -1.32 11.79 -14.37
CA VAL A 134 -2.49 11.50 -13.55
C VAL A 134 -2.76 12.67 -12.60
N PRO A 135 -3.95 13.33 -12.68
CA PRO A 135 -4.33 14.36 -11.73
C PRO A 135 -4.47 13.76 -10.32
N ALA A 136 -3.88 14.42 -9.33
CA ALA A 136 -3.94 14.01 -7.94
C ALA A 136 -4.14 15.21 -7.00
N ILE A 137 -4.48 14.91 -5.75
CA ILE A 137 -4.60 15.92 -4.69
C ILE A 137 -3.78 15.47 -3.49
N ILE A 138 -2.94 16.37 -3.00
CA ILE A 138 -2.27 16.24 -1.73
C ILE A 138 -3.28 16.58 -0.63
N VAL A 139 -3.53 15.64 0.27
CA VAL A 139 -4.52 15.77 1.35
C VAL A 139 -3.82 15.85 2.71
N PRO A 140 -3.80 17.03 3.35
CA PRO A 140 -3.33 17.17 4.72
C PRO A 140 -4.22 16.40 5.70
N GLY A 141 -3.62 15.82 6.73
CA GLY A 141 -4.37 15.12 7.78
C GLY A 141 -5.04 13.80 7.37
N MET A 142 -4.68 13.25 6.21
CA MET A 142 -5.04 11.88 5.84
C MET A 142 -4.24 10.89 6.70
N ASP A 143 -4.94 10.05 7.45
CA ASP A 143 -4.36 8.92 8.19
C ASP A 143 -3.81 7.87 7.21
N GLY A 144 -2.84 7.05 7.65
CA GLY A 144 -2.28 6.01 6.77
C GLY A 144 -1.32 6.51 5.67
N GLU A 145 -0.42 5.63 5.23
CA GLU A 145 0.55 5.95 4.16
C GLU A 145 0.05 5.58 2.77
N GLU A 146 -1.17 5.04 2.70
CA GLU A 146 -1.79 4.57 1.49
C GLU A 146 -2.24 5.73 0.61
N VAL A 147 -1.91 5.65 -0.67
CA VAL A 147 -2.43 6.57 -1.68
C VAL A 147 -3.78 6.05 -2.16
N LEU A 148 -4.83 6.86 -2.07
CA LEU A 148 -6.14 6.46 -2.59
C LEU A 148 -6.13 6.52 -4.11
N LEU A 149 -6.31 5.38 -4.76
CA LEU A 149 -6.37 5.29 -6.21
C LEU A 149 -7.80 5.58 -6.68
N GLY A 150 -8.06 6.85 -6.95
CA GLY A 150 -9.37 7.35 -7.38
C GLY A 150 -9.61 7.34 -8.90
N MET A 151 -10.76 7.86 -9.29
CA MET A 151 -11.27 7.86 -10.66
C MET A 151 -10.41 8.63 -11.67
N SER A 152 -9.56 9.57 -11.25
CA SER A 152 -8.63 10.24 -12.17
C SER A 152 -7.58 9.28 -12.77
N ALA A 153 -7.27 8.19 -12.07
CA ALA A 153 -6.48 7.07 -12.57
C ALA A 153 -7.39 5.95 -13.13
N LEU A 154 -8.39 5.51 -12.35
CA LEU A 154 -9.20 4.33 -12.69
C LEU A 154 -9.97 4.47 -14.01
N LYS A 155 -10.36 5.68 -14.43
CA LYS A 155 -11.02 5.90 -15.73
C LYS A 155 -10.14 5.57 -16.95
N GLN A 156 -8.83 5.47 -16.76
CA GLN A 156 -7.88 5.09 -17.82
C GLN A 156 -7.72 3.57 -17.94
N LEU A 157 -8.42 2.83 -17.09
CA LEU A 157 -8.35 1.38 -16.99
C LEU A 157 -9.76 0.81 -17.15
N GLU A 158 -9.84 -0.36 -17.78
CA GLU A 158 -10.96 -1.24 -17.56
C GLU A 158 -10.77 -1.94 -16.22
N PHE A 159 -11.83 -2.06 -15.43
CA PHE A 159 -11.77 -2.85 -14.21
C PHE A 159 -12.99 -3.76 -14.09
N THR A 160 -12.76 -4.98 -13.62
CA THR A 160 -13.81 -5.98 -13.41
C THR A 160 -13.58 -6.67 -12.08
N GLN A 161 -14.62 -6.71 -11.24
CA GLN A 161 -14.57 -7.38 -9.95
C GLN A 161 -15.40 -8.65 -10.01
N ARG A 162 -14.81 -9.78 -9.64
CA ARG A 162 -15.47 -11.08 -9.59
C ARG A 162 -14.82 -12.01 -8.57
N ASP A 163 -15.63 -12.67 -7.74
CA ASP A 163 -15.18 -13.73 -6.81
C ASP A 163 -13.98 -13.31 -5.93
N GLY A 164 -14.01 -12.08 -5.39
CA GLY A 164 -12.94 -11.53 -4.56
C GLY A 164 -11.68 -11.08 -5.33
N THR A 165 -11.65 -11.26 -6.65
CA THR A 165 -10.56 -10.79 -7.52
C THR A 165 -11.00 -9.53 -8.26
N LEU A 166 -10.13 -8.53 -8.29
CA LEU A 166 -10.26 -7.35 -9.13
C LEU A 166 -9.22 -7.43 -10.24
N VAL A 167 -9.66 -7.31 -11.49
CA VAL A 167 -8.79 -7.19 -12.65
C VAL A 167 -8.75 -5.73 -13.06
N LEU A 168 -7.56 -5.16 -13.17
CA LEU A 168 -7.30 -3.87 -13.80
C LEU A 168 -6.67 -4.13 -15.16
N ARG A 169 -7.18 -3.53 -16.23
CA ARG A 169 -6.65 -3.70 -17.58
C ARG A 169 -6.41 -2.34 -18.24
N GLN A 170 -5.23 -2.19 -18.81
CA GLN A 170 -4.86 -1.09 -19.68
C GLN A 170 -4.85 -1.60 -21.12
N VAL A 171 -5.65 -0.99 -21.99
CA VAL A 171 -5.59 -1.22 -23.43
C VAL A 171 -4.35 -0.50 -23.98
N THR A 172 -3.50 -1.22 -24.68
CA THR A 172 -2.23 -0.72 -25.25
C THR A 172 -2.27 -0.60 -26.77
N SER A 173 -3.30 -1.14 -27.43
CA SER A 173 -3.53 -1.02 -28.87
C SER A 173 -4.78 -0.17 -29.16
N PRO A 174 -4.71 0.77 -30.12
CA PRO A 174 -5.84 1.61 -30.52
C PRO A 174 -6.95 0.87 -31.27
#